data_AF-A0A482VI15-F1
#
_entry.id   AF-A0A482VI15-F1
#
_cell.length_a   1.000
_cell.length_b   1.000
_cell.length_c   1.000
_cell.angle_alpha   90.00
_cell.angle_beta   90.00
_cell.angle_gamma   90.00
#
_symmetry.space_group_name_H-M   'P 1'
#
loop_
_entity.id
_entity.type
_entity.pdbx_description
1 polymer ?
#
loop_
_entity_poly.entity_id
_entity_poly.type
_entity_poly.pdbx_seq_one_letter_code
_entity_poly.pdbx_strand_id
1 'polypeptide(L)'
;MVLLDLTLEPLPAADINRHVDFLRRLSFGPALVNGPPFARLKINFSRRNDRSTFSPRCKTSDHLLEDLPQTSVIICFHNEAWSVLLRTVHSVLDRSPEHLIKEIILVDDFSDMDHLKNQLVDYFANEPKVKIVRASKREGLIRARLL
;
A
#
# COMPACT_ATOMS: atom_id res chain seq x y z
N MET A 1 -2.40 -10.35 11.74
CA MET A 1 -1.89 -10.13 10.35
C MET A 1 -2.80 -9.10 9.66
N VAL A 2 -2.30 -8.24 8.76
CA VAL A 2 -3.21 -7.33 8.01
C VAL A 2 -3.96 -8.15 6.96
N LEU A 3 -5.30 -8.13 6.99
CA LEU A 3 -6.16 -8.80 6.02
C LEU A 3 -6.30 -7.90 4.78
N LEU A 4 -6.15 -8.50 3.61
CA LEU A 4 -6.50 -7.86 2.34
C LEU A 4 -7.98 -8.11 2.10
N ASP A 5 -8.78 -7.06 2.19
CA ASP A 5 -10.20 -7.10 1.85
C ASP A 5 -10.41 -6.43 0.51
N LEU A 6 -11.06 -7.12 -0.42
CA LEU A 6 -11.38 -6.58 -1.74
C LEU A 6 -12.84 -6.13 -1.72
N THR A 7 -13.07 -4.82 -1.84
CA THR A 7 -14.43 -4.29 -2.02
C THR A 7 -14.61 -3.79 -3.45
N LEU A 8 -15.82 -3.95 -3.98
CA LEU A 8 -16.23 -3.34 -5.24
C LEU A 8 -16.82 -1.98 -4.94
N GLU A 9 -16.14 -0.92 -5.39
CA GLU A 9 -16.63 0.46 -5.27
C GLU A 9 -17.15 0.95 -6.63
N PRO A 10 -18.26 1.72 -6.66
CA PRO A 10 -18.74 2.32 -7.89
C PRO A 10 -17.66 3.21 -8.52
N LEU A 11 -17.53 3.20 -9.85
CA LEU A 11 -16.58 4.08 -10.54
C LEU A 11 -16.90 5.54 -10.23
N PRO A 12 -15.87 6.39 -10.00
CA PRO A 12 -16.09 7.82 -9.83
C PRO A 12 -16.75 8.39 -11.09
N ALA A 13 -17.65 9.36 -10.91
CA ALA A 13 -18.48 9.90 -12.00
C ALA A 13 -17.67 10.38 -13.22
N ALA A 14 -16.45 10.86 -13.01
CA ALA A 14 -15.52 11.29 -14.06
C ALA A 14 -15.03 10.14 -14.97
N ASP A 15 -15.07 8.90 -14.48
CA ASP A 15 -14.59 7.71 -15.20
C ASP A 15 -15.73 6.89 -15.82
N ILE A 16 -16.98 7.12 -15.40
CA ILE A 16 -18.15 6.41 -15.95
C ILE A 16 -18.26 6.66 -17.46
N ASN A 17 -18.15 7.92 -17.91
CA ASN A 17 -18.27 8.25 -19.33
C ASN A 17 -17.15 7.62 -20.16
N ARG A 18 -15.90 7.65 -19.67
CA ARG A 18 -14.76 6.98 -20.31
C ARG A 18 -14.95 5.48 -20.40
N HIS A 19 -15.50 4.88 -19.35
CA HIS A 19 -15.78 3.45 -19.30
C HIS A 19 -16.89 3.04 -20.29
N VAL A 20 -17.99 3.80 -20.32
CA VAL A 20 -19.09 3.59 -21.28
C VAL A 20 -18.60 3.74 -22.72
N ASP A 21 -17.78 4.74 -23.01
CA ASP A 21 -17.18 4.95 -24.34
C ASP A 21 -16.21 3.84 -24.75
N PHE A 22 -15.44 3.30 -23.79
CA PHE A 22 -14.58 2.14 -24.01
C PHE A 22 -15.39 0.89 -24.37
N LEU A 23 -16.49 0.60 -23.66
CA LEU A 23 -17.36 -0.53 -23.95
C LEU A 23 -18.03 -0.41 -25.32
N ARG A 24 -18.45 0.79 -25.71
CA ARG A 24 -18.99 1.07 -27.06
C ARG A 24 -17.94 0.84 -28.15
N ARG A 25 -16.69 1.26 -27.93
CA ARG A 25 -15.57 1.04 -28.87
C ARG A 25 -15.24 -0.44 -29.09
N LEU A 26 -15.47 -1.28 -28.09
CA LEU A 26 -15.30 -2.73 -28.18
C LEU A 26 -16.55 -3.45 -28.73
N SER A 27 -17.56 -2.70 -29.21
CA SER A 27 -18.81 -3.24 -29.77
C SER A 27 -19.57 -4.16 -28.81
N PHE A 28 -19.43 -3.96 -27.49
CA PHE A 28 -20.20 -4.71 -26.51
C PHE A 28 -21.68 -4.31 -26.56
N GLY A 29 -22.56 -5.30 -26.36
CA GLY A 29 -24.01 -5.12 -26.48
C GLY A 29 -24.60 -4.19 -25.40
N PRO A 30 -25.85 -3.73 -25.61
CA PRO A 30 -26.52 -2.77 -24.74
C PRO A 30 -26.69 -3.24 -23.29
N ALA A 31 -26.64 -4.54 -23.02
CA ALA A 31 -26.66 -5.11 -21.67
C ALA A 31 -25.41 -4.77 -20.85
N LEU A 32 -24.23 -4.64 -21.49
CA LEU A 32 -22.99 -4.28 -20.81
C LEU A 32 -22.76 -2.76 -20.78
N VAL A 33 -23.23 -2.04 -21.80
CA VAL A 33 -23.11 -0.58 -21.89
C VAL A 33 -24.06 0.15 -20.92
N ASN A 34 -25.28 -0.39 -20.74
CA ASN A 34 -26.28 0.18 -19.81
C ASN A 34 -26.35 -0.58 -18.48
N GLY A 35 -25.44 -1.53 -18.25
CA GLY A 35 -25.30 -2.21 -16.97
C GLY A 35 -24.73 -1.27 -15.90
N PRO A 36 -24.73 -1.67 -14.62
CA PRO A 36 -24.06 -0.91 -13.57
C PRO A 36 -22.59 -0.70 -13.97
N PRO A 37 -22.04 0.52 -13.84
CA PRO A 37 -20.65 0.80 -14.20
C PRO A 37 -19.74 -0.20 -13.49
N PHE A 38 -18.83 -0.84 -14.23
CA PHE A 38 -17.96 -1.88 -13.66
C PHE A 38 -17.29 -1.33 -12.40
N ALA A 39 -17.61 -1.90 -11.24
CA ALA A 39 -17.05 -1.43 -10.00
C ALA A 39 -15.53 -1.60 -10.00
N ARG A 40 -14.83 -0.60 -9.48
CA ARG A 40 -13.38 -0.68 -9.29
C ARG A 40 -13.11 -1.55 -8.07
N LEU A 41 -12.22 -2.53 -8.24
CA LEU A 41 -11.73 -3.32 -7.12
C LEU A 41 -10.84 -2.43 -6.24
N LYS A 42 -11.31 -2.14 -5.02
CA LYS A 42 -10.56 -1.41 -4.00
C LYS A 42 -9.94 -2.40 -3.02
N ILE A 43 -8.65 -2.24 -2.79
CA ILE A 43 -7.92 -3.00 -1.78
C ILE A 43 -8.03 -2.24 -0.46
N ASN A 44 -8.63 -2.87 0.54
CA ASN A 44 -8.68 -2.40 1.91
C ASN A 44 -7.79 -3.26 2.79
N PHE A 45 -7.32 -2.65 3.88
CA PHE A 45 -6.45 -3.29 4.86
C PHE A 45 -7.16 -3.27 6.20
N SER A 46 -7.56 -4.44 6.67
CA SER A 46 -8.23 -4.59 7.96
C SER A 46 -7.31 -5.27 8.96
N ARG A 47 -7.34 -4.81 10.20
CA ARG A 47 -6.59 -5.44 11.29
C ARG A 47 -7.28 -6.76 11.63
N ARG A 48 -6.62 -7.91 11.40
CA ARG A 48 -7.15 -9.16 11.96
C ARG A 48 -7.02 -9.16 13.46
N ASN A 49 -8.13 -9.46 14.13
CA ASN A 49 -8.15 -9.77 15.54
C ASN A 49 -7.69 -11.23 15.76
N ASP A 50 -6.46 -11.53 15.36
CA ASP A 50 -5.86 -12.84 15.61
C ASP A 50 -5.45 -12.90 17.08
N ARG A 51 -5.81 -13.99 17.79
CA ARG A 51 -5.30 -14.22 19.14
C ARG A 51 -3.77 -14.33 19.07
N SER A 52 -3.09 -13.44 19.79
CA SER A 52 -1.64 -13.48 19.94
C SER A 52 -1.18 -14.85 20.45
N THR A 53 -0.39 -15.57 19.65
CA THR A 53 0.28 -16.81 20.03
C THR A 53 1.61 -16.59 20.77
N PHE A 54 2.02 -15.33 20.96
CA PHE A 54 3.20 -14.98 21.74
C PHE A 54 3.10 -15.49 23.17
N SER A 55 4.24 -15.90 23.74
CA SER A 55 4.32 -16.34 25.13
C SER A 55 3.80 -15.23 26.07
N PRO A 56 3.16 -15.57 27.20
CA PRO A 56 2.69 -14.56 28.15
C PRO A 56 3.79 -13.60 28.63
N ARG A 57 5.05 -14.06 28.69
CA ARG A 57 6.22 -13.24 29.06
C ARG A 57 6.52 -12.11 28.08
N CYS A 58 6.09 -12.23 26.82
CA CYS A 58 6.25 -11.16 25.81
C CYS A 58 5.21 -10.05 25.96
N LYS A 59 4.18 -10.25 26.79
CA LYS A 59 3.09 -9.28 27.01
C LYS A 59 3.31 -8.41 28.25
N THR A 60 4.28 -8.75 29.11
CA THR A 60 4.49 -8.11 30.41
C THR A 60 5.50 -6.95 30.39
N SER A 61 5.94 -6.54 29.21
CA SER A 61 7.01 -5.56 28.98
C SER A 61 6.49 -4.18 28.56
N ASP A 62 5.37 -3.73 29.16
CA ASP A 62 4.76 -2.43 28.82
C ASP A 62 5.69 -1.24 29.14
N HIS A 63 6.52 -1.36 30.18
CA HIS A 63 7.49 -0.33 30.58
C HIS A 63 8.64 -0.11 29.58
N LEU A 64 8.87 -1.03 28.65
CA LEU A 64 9.96 -0.91 27.66
C LEU A 64 9.62 0.04 26.52
N LEU A 65 8.37 0.49 26.36
CA LEU A 65 7.92 1.26 25.19
C LEU A 65 7.95 2.79 25.38
N GLU A 66 8.09 3.28 26.61
CA GLU A 66 8.00 4.72 26.91
C GLU A 66 9.30 5.47 26.57
N ASP A 67 10.46 4.83 26.77
CA ASP A 67 11.79 5.47 26.60
C ASP A 67 12.53 5.05 25.32
N LEU A 68 11.82 4.49 24.33
CA LEU A 68 12.47 4.05 23.10
C LEU A 68 12.68 5.20 22.12
N PRO A 69 13.85 5.25 21.43
CA PRO A 69 14.07 6.21 20.37
C PRO A 69 13.15 5.94 19.19
N GLN A 70 12.75 7.00 18.50
CA GLN A 70 12.01 6.87 17.25
C GLN A 70 12.88 6.18 16.19
N THR A 71 12.25 5.35 15.37
CA THR A 71 12.91 4.59 14.30
C THR A 71 12.39 4.99 12.93
N SER A 72 13.29 4.95 11.94
CA SER A 72 12.95 5.09 10.52
C SER A 72 12.93 3.69 9.88
N VAL A 73 11.82 3.34 9.24
CA VAL A 73 11.65 2.03 8.60
C VAL A 73 11.96 2.14 7.11
N ILE A 74 13.01 1.47 6.65
CA ILE A 74 13.41 1.48 5.24
C ILE A 74 12.91 0.20 4.57
N ILE A 75 12.13 0.34 3.50
CA ILE A 75 11.60 -0.76 2.69
C ILE A 75 12.09 -0.56 1.26
N CYS A 76 13.06 -1.36 0.84
CA CYS A 76 13.50 -1.40 -0.55
C CYS A 76 12.62 -2.36 -1.36
N PHE A 77 12.20 -1.96 -2.56
CA PHE A 77 11.40 -2.79 -3.45
C PHE A 77 11.85 -2.61 -4.90
N HIS A 78 11.65 -3.66 -5.69
CA HIS A 78 11.84 -3.66 -7.14
C HIS A 78 10.77 -4.54 -7.77
N ASN A 79 9.92 -3.98 -8.64
CA ASN A 79 8.87 -4.73 -9.33
C ASN A 79 7.97 -5.58 -8.39
N GLU A 80 7.71 -5.07 -7.19
CA GLU A 80 6.91 -5.74 -6.17
C GLU A 80 5.41 -5.69 -6.50
N ALA A 81 4.67 -6.74 -6.12
CA ALA A 81 3.24 -6.77 -6.29
C ALA A 81 2.58 -5.68 -5.42
N TRP A 82 1.68 -4.90 -6.01
CA TRP A 82 1.01 -3.77 -5.34
C TRP A 82 0.42 -4.12 -3.97
N SER A 83 -0.31 -5.23 -3.89
CA SER A 83 -0.93 -5.69 -2.64
C SER A 83 0.09 -6.09 -1.57
N VAL A 84 1.25 -6.62 -1.96
CA VAL A 84 2.32 -7.05 -1.05
C VAL A 84 3.04 -5.85 -0.45
N LEU A 85 3.40 -4.88 -1.31
CA LEU A 85 4.03 -3.63 -0.88
C LEU A 85 3.13 -2.88 0.10
N LEU A 86 1.87 -2.63 -0.29
CA LEU A 86 0.92 -1.93 0.56
C LEU A 86 0.64 -2.66 1.87
N ARG A 87 0.50 -4.00 1.82
CA ARG A 87 0.32 -4.81 3.04
C ARG A 87 1.50 -4.63 3.99
N THR A 88 2.72 -4.50 3.47
CA THR A 88 3.92 -4.31 4.29
C THR A 88 3.88 -2.94 4.99
N VAL A 89 3.58 -1.88 4.25
CA VAL A 89 3.51 -0.51 4.79
C VAL A 89 2.40 -0.37 5.84
N HIS A 90 1.18 -0.78 5.50
CA HIS A 90 0.06 -0.76 6.44
C HIS A 90 0.32 -1.63 7.67
N SER A 91 1.04 -2.74 7.51
CA SER A 91 1.42 -3.59 8.63
C SER A 91 2.42 -2.95 9.58
N VAL A 92 3.25 -2.03 9.11
CA VAL A 92 4.15 -1.23 9.96
C VAL A 92 3.35 -0.16 10.70
N LEU A 93 2.50 0.59 9.99
CA LEU A 93 1.65 1.63 10.56
C LEU A 93 0.68 1.09 11.62
N ASP A 94 0.05 -0.06 11.35
CA ASP A 94 -0.97 -0.63 12.25
C ASP A 94 -0.41 -1.29 13.52
N ARG A 95 0.81 -1.82 13.45
CA ARG A 95 1.37 -2.68 14.51
C ARG A 95 2.43 -1.98 15.35
N SER A 96 2.92 -0.83 14.92
CA SER A 96 3.95 -0.10 15.65
C SER A 96 3.31 1.11 16.34
N PRO A 97 3.65 1.39 17.60
CA PRO A 97 3.18 2.58 18.28
C PRO A 97 3.55 3.85 17.50
N GLU A 98 2.59 4.76 17.36
CA GLU A 98 2.72 5.93 16.48
C GLU A 98 3.91 6.83 16.86
N HIS A 99 4.19 6.96 18.16
CA HIS A 99 5.28 7.78 18.70
C HIS A 99 6.67 7.22 18.39
N LEU A 100 6.78 5.91 18.13
CA LEU A 100 8.05 5.25 17.81
C LEU A 100 8.38 5.27 16.32
N ILE A 101 7.41 5.52 15.45
CA ILE A 101 7.67 5.64 14.01
C ILE A 101 7.96 7.09 13.67
N LYS A 102 9.22 7.37 13.32
CA LYS A 102 9.62 8.66 12.75
C LYS A 102 9.11 8.80 11.32
N GLU A 103 9.42 7.82 10.48
CA GLU A 103 9.08 7.80 9.05
C GLU A 103 9.23 6.39 8.46
N ILE A 104 8.58 6.15 7.32
CA ILE A 104 8.71 4.97 6.47
C ILE A 104 9.28 5.45 5.13
N ILE A 105 10.46 4.94 4.77
CA ILE A 105 11.16 5.29 3.53
C ILE A 105 11.01 4.11 2.57
N LEU A 106 10.20 4.30 1.53
CA LEU A 106 10.03 3.39 0.42
C LEU A 106 11.10 3.69 -0.63
N VAL A 107 12.07 2.79 -0.79
CA VAL A 107 13.13 2.93 -1.78
C VAL A 107 12.82 2.06 -3.00
N ASP A 108 12.51 2.72 -4.10
CA ASP A 108 12.32 2.11 -5.41
C ASP A 108 13.67 1.87 -6.09
N ASP A 109 14.12 0.62 -6.15
CA ASP A 109 15.33 0.19 -6.85
C ASP A 109 15.05 -0.01 -8.35
N PHE A 110 14.66 1.08 -9.01
CA PHE A 110 14.43 1.15 -10.46
C PHE A 110 13.37 0.16 -10.97
N SER A 111 12.13 0.27 -10.45
CA SER A 111 10.99 -0.54 -10.91
C SER A 111 10.43 -0.07 -12.25
N ASP A 112 9.99 -1.04 -13.06
CA ASP A 112 9.43 -0.79 -14.39
C ASP A 112 7.89 -0.68 -14.37
N MET A 113 7.25 -1.31 -13.39
CA MET A 113 5.78 -1.41 -13.28
C MET A 113 5.12 -0.05 -13.06
N ASP A 114 4.11 0.28 -13.87
CA ASP A 114 3.46 1.59 -13.84
C ASP A 114 2.73 1.91 -12.53
N HIS A 115 2.19 0.90 -11.84
CA HIS A 115 1.53 1.09 -10.55
C HIS A 115 2.50 1.54 -9.45
N LEU A 116 3.80 1.32 -9.59
CA LEU A 116 4.82 1.75 -8.62
C LEU A 116 5.30 3.20 -8.83
N LYS A 117 4.84 3.85 -9.91
CA LYS A 117 5.22 5.22 -10.28
C LYS A 117 4.25 6.23 -9.65
N ASN A 118 3.47 6.93 -10.47
CA ASN A 118 2.60 8.01 -9.99
C ASN A 118 1.50 7.49 -9.07
N GLN A 119 0.94 6.31 -9.38
CA GLN A 119 -0.12 5.71 -8.56
C GLN A 119 0.33 5.44 -7.11
N LEU A 120 1.60 5.06 -6.88
CA LEU A 120 2.14 4.86 -5.53
C LEU A 120 2.27 6.19 -4.77
N VAL A 121 2.70 7.25 -5.46
CA VAL A 121 2.80 8.60 -4.89
C VAL A 121 1.43 9.13 -4.52
N ASP A 122 0.46 9.01 -5.43
CA ASP A 122 -0.91 9.46 -5.21
C ASP A 122 -1.57 8.69 -4.06
N TYR A 123 -1.28 7.39 -3.93
CA TYR A 123 -1.82 6.56 -2.85
C TYR A 123 -1.34 7.00 -1.47
N PHE A 124 -0.06 7.37 -1.32
CA PHE A 124 0.53 7.80 -0.05
C PHE A 124 0.58 9.33 0.12
N ALA A 125 -0.02 10.11 -0.78
CA ALA A 125 0.01 11.57 -0.73
C ALA A 125 -0.53 12.16 0.58
N ASN A 126 -1.49 11.46 1.22
CA ASN A 126 -2.10 11.88 2.48
C ASN A 126 -1.45 11.23 3.73
N GLU A 127 -0.38 10.46 3.56
CA GLU A 127 0.32 9.77 4.67
C GLU A 127 1.67 10.45 4.94
N PRO A 128 1.74 11.41 5.89
CA PRO A 128 2.91 12.27 6.07
C PRO A 128 4.16 11.52 6.54
N LYS A 129 4.00 10.32 7.12
CA LYS A 129 5.12 9.48 7.56
C LYS A 129 5.75 8.68 6.43
N VAL A 130 5.11 8.55 5.26
CA VAL A 130 5.62 7.76 4.15
C VAL A 130 6.35 8.66 3.16
N LYS A 131 7.61 8.33 2.87
CA LYS A 131 8.45 9.00 1.86
C LYS A 131 8.87 7.99 0.81
N ILE A 132 8.86 8.41 -0.45
CA ILE A 132 9.27 7.57 -1.58
C ILE A 132 10.55 8.15 -2.18
N VAL A 133 11.60 7.33 -2.21
CA VAL A 133 12.91 7.64 -2.81
C VAL A 133 13.08 6.73 -4.03
N ARG A 134 13.53 7.27 -5.16
CA ARG A 134 13.72 6.52 -6.41
C ARG A 134 15.18 6.52 -6.83
N ALA A 135 15.73 5.33 -7.06
CA ALA A 135 17.04 5.18 -7.64
C ALA A 135 17.03 5.56 -9.14
N SER A 136 18.11 6.19 -9.62
CA SER A 136 18.25 6.57 -11.03
C SER A 136 18.58 5.38 -11.95
N LYS A 137 19.08 4.30 -11.37
CA LYS A 137 19.39 3.01 -12.02
C LYS A 137 19.22 1.88 -11.02
N ARG A 138 19.20 0.65 -11.50
CA ARG A 138 19.18 -0.54 -10.63
C ARG A 138 20.51 -0.66 -9.88
N GLU A 139 20.47 -0.48 -8.57
CA GLU A 139 21.62 -0.49 -7.66
C GLU A 139 21.71 -1.81 -6.87
N GLY A 140 20.58 -2.48 -6.66
CA GLY A 140 20.49 -3.70 -5.84
C GLY A 140 20.31 -3.40 -4.34
N LEU A 141 19.83 -4.41 -3.61
CA LEU A 141 19.32 -4.27 -2.23
C LEU A 141 20.29 -3.56 -1.26
N ILE A 142 21.58 -3.86 -1.31
CA ILE A 142 22.56 -3.27 -0.38
C ILE A 142 22.69 -1.76 -0.61
N ARG A 143 22.84 -1.36 -1.87
CA ARG A 143 23.05 0.04 -2.24
C ARG A 143 21.77 0.85 -2.13
N ALA A 144 20.63 0.25 -2.45
CA ALA A 144 19.33 0.87 -2.24
C ALA A 144 19.10 1.28 -0.78
N ARG A 145 19.63 0.53 0.20
CA ARG A 145 19.52 0.87 1.64
C ARG A 145 20.42 2.03 2.08
N LEU A 146 21.36 2.48 1.23
CA LEU A 146 22.32 3.54 1.53
C LEU A 146 22.01 4.86 0.80
N LEU A 147 20.93 4.89 0.01
CA LEU A 147 20.40 6.08 -0.65
C LEU A 147 19.73 7.02 0.37
#